data_AF-A0A940TRC6-F1
#
_entry.id   AF-A0A940TRC6-F1
#
_cell.length_a   1.000
_cell.length_b   1.000
_cell.length_c   1.000
_cell.angle_alpha   90.00
_cell.angle_beta   90.00
_cell.angle_gamma   90.00
#
_symmetry.space_group_name_H-M   'P 1'
#
loop_
_entity.id
_entity.type
_entity.pdbx_description
1 polymer ?
#
loop_
_entity_poly.entity_id
_entity_poly.type
_entity_poly.pdbx_seq_one_letter_code
_entity_poly.pdbx_strand_id
1 'polypeptide(L)'
;MRRGEIVFILWITGMLLLVQGMPATTRGEDQKEMTPQEQRVMKWRKERDIFFRNHQRSPLLPQDKKTFKGLRYYPFDPKYAFSGQIERFVFHINNPKYYATFLTNKGTNKRYLR
;
A
#
# COMPACT_ATOMS: atom_id res chain seq x y z
N MET A 1 19.40 -21.00 61.77
CA MET A 1 19.62 -21.00 60.31
C MET A 1 21.04 -21.45 60.03
N ARG A 2 21.20 -22.68 59.52
CA ARG A 2 22.53 -23.26 59.27
C ARG A 2 22.99 -22.81 57.88
N ARG A 3 24.25 -22.38 57.72
CA ARG A 3 24.83 -21.85 56.47
C ARG A 3 24.48 -22.65 55.20
N GLY A 4 24.27 -23.97 55.32
CA GLY A 4 23.86 -24.84 54.21
C GLY A 4 22.44 -24.58 53.66
N GLU A 5 21.51 -24.12 54.49
CA GLU A 5 20.12 -23.86 54.07
C GLU A 5 20.04 -22.63 53.14
N ILE A 6 20.88 -21.63 53.37
CA ILE A 6 20.93 -20.40 52.57
C ILE A 6 21.51 -20.68 51.18
N VAL A 7 22.54 -21.53 51.10
CA VAL A 7 23.14 -21.93 49.81
C VAL A 7 22.13 -22.74 48.98
N PHE A 8 21.34 -23.60 49.63
CA PHE A 8 20.33 -24.40 48.96
C PHE A 8 19.18 -23.54 48.42
N ILE A 9 18.73 -22.54 49.19
CA ILE A 9 17.71 -21.57 48.76
C ILE A 9 18.21 -20.73 47.57
N LEU A 10 19.47 -20.30 47.59
CA LEU A 10 20.09 -19.55 46.48
C LEU A 10 20.19 -20.39 45.19
N TRP A 11 20.45 -21.69 45.33
CA TRP A 11 20.47 -22.61 44.17
C TRP A 11 19.08 -22.83 43.58
N ILE A 12 18.06 -23.02 44.42
CA ILE A 12 16.67 -23.20 43.97
C ILE A 12 16.13 -21.93 43.32
N THR A 13 16.42 -20.75 43.89
CA THR A 13 15.99 -19.46 43.30
C THR A 13 16.72 -19.15 42.00
N GLY A 14 18.02 -19.46 41.90
CA GLY A 14 18.77 -19.32 40.64
C GLY A 14 18.26 -20.24 39.53
N MET A 15 17.87 -21.47 39.87
CA MET A 15 17.27 -22.41 38.91
C MET A 15 15.85 -22.01 38.51
N LEU A 16 15.07 -21.44 39.43
CA LEU A 16 13.72 -20.93 39.14
C LEU A 16 13.75 -19.71 38.19
N LEU A 17 14.78 -18.86 38.30
CA LEU A 17 15.00 -17.72 37.39
C LEU A 17 15.41 -18.15 35.97
N LEU A 18 16.03 -19.31 35.79
CA LEU A 18 16.35 -19.85 34.45
C LEU A 18 15.12 -20.45 33.75
N VAL A 19 14.12 -20.92 34.50
CA VAL A 19 12.86 -21.49 33.96
C VAL A 19 11.88 -20.39 33.55
N GLN A 20 11.94 -19.22 34.17
CA GLN A 20 11.23 -18.03 33.67
C GLN A 20 12.02 -17.45 32.51
N GLY A 21 11.93 -18.13 31.37
CA GLY A 21 12.49 -17.68 30.11
C GLY A 21 12.25 -16.18 29.96
N MET A 22 13.34 -15.42 29.89
CA MET A 22 13.29 -14.06 29.40
C MET A 22 12.44 -14.10 28.13
N PRO A 23 11.35 -13.33 28.03
CA PRO A 23 10.68 -13.20 26.76
C PRO A 23 11.74 -12.58 25.87
N ALA A 24 12.33 -13.39 24.99
CA ALA A 24 13.06 -12.90 23.85
C ALA A 24 12.13 -11.84 23.28
N THR A 25 12.55 -10.58 23.35
CA THR A 25 11.86 -9.50 22.69
C THR A 25 12.04 -9.80 21.20
N THR A 26 11.23 -10.73 20.69
CA THR A 26 10.87 -10.82 19.29
C THR A 26 10.19 -9.49 19.03
N ARG A 27 11.04 -8.54 18.67
CA ARG A 27 10.71 -7.26 18.07
C ARG A 27 9.61 -7.54 17.05
N GLY A 28 8.38 -7.30 17.46
CA GLY A 28 7.17 -7.53 16.69
C GLY A 28 7.08 -6.50 15.56
N GLU A 29 8.02 -6.57 14.62
CA GLU A 29 8.00 -5.77 13.39
C GLU A 29 7.05 -6.38 12.34
N ASP A 30 6.47 -7.57 12.57
CA ASP A 30 5.89 -8.38 11.49
C ASP A 30 4.34 -8.42 11.40
N GLN A 31 3.63 -7.53 12.09
CA GLN A 31 2.19 -7.32 11.86
C GLN A 31 1.81 -5.84 11.91
N LYS A 32 2.44 -5.01 11.07
CA LYS A 32 1.90 -3.66 10.85
C LYS A 32 0.61 -3.81 10.05
N GLU A 33 -0.52 -3.68 10.73
CA GLU A 33 -1.83 -3.71 10.09
C GLU A 33 -1.91 -2.61 9.01
N MET A 34 -2.27 -3.04 7.80
CA MET A 34 -2.30 -2.18 6.62
C MET A 34 -3.44 -1.16 6.73
N THR A 35 -3.16 0.13 6.48
CA THR A 35 -4.19 1.16 6.57
C THR A 35 -5.33 0.94 5.55
N PRO A 36 -6.57 1.39 5.82
CA PRO A 36 -7.66 1.26 4.86
C PRO A 36 -7.38 1.91 3.49
N GLN A 37 -6.64 3.03 3.45
CA GLN A 37 -6.21 3.65 2.18
C GLN A 37 -5.27 2.70 1.40
N GLU A 38 -4.27 2.16 2.09
CA GLU A 38 -3.30 1.26 1.49
C GLU A 38 -3.96 -0.02 0.95
N GLN A 39 -4.88 -0.61 1.71
CA GLN A 39 -5.66 -1.76 1.26
C GLN A 39 -6.44 -1.47 -0.04
N ARG A 40 -7.09 -0.29 -0.13
CA ARG A 40 -7.79 0.13 -1.35
C ARG A 40 -6.83 0.28 -2.53
N VAL A 41 -5.67 0.89 -2.33
CA VAL A 41 -4.64 1.05 -3.36
C VAL A 41 -4.13 -0.32 -3.82
N MET A 42 -3.83 -1.23 -2.90
CA MET A 42 -3.34 -2.57 -3.22
C MET A 42 -4.38 -3.40 -3.98
N LYS A 43 -5.66 -3.30 -3.59
CA LYS A 43 -6.76 -3.91 -4.34
C LYS A 43 -6.84 -3.37 -5.77
N TRP A 44 -6.82 -2.04 -5.94
CA TRP A 44 -6.87 -1.41 -7.26
C TRP A 44 -5.68 -1.78 -8.15
N ARG A 45 -4.46 -1.87 -7.58
CA ARG A 45 -3.25 -2.29 -8.31
C ARG A 45 -3.40 -3.73 -8.84
N LYS A 46 -3.90 -4.64 -8.01
CA LYS A 46 -4.17 -6.03 -8.40
C LYS A 46 -5.17 -6.11 -9.56
N GLU A 47 -6.29 -5.39 -9.45
CA GLU A 47 -7.30 -5.31 -10.51
C GLU A 47 -6.73 -4.73 -11.81
N ARG A 48 -5.88 -3.70 -11.70
CA ARG A 48 -5.23 -3.07 -12.85
C ARG A 48 -4.24 -4.02 -13.53
N ASP A 49 -3.43 -4.73 -12.78
CA ASP A 49 -2.48 -5.70 -13.34
C ASP A 49 -3.21 -6.85 -14.04
N ILE A 50 -4.33 -7.33 -13.46
CA ILE A 50 -5.20 -8.32 -14.10
C ILE A 50 -5.77 -7.78 -15.43
N PHE A 51 -6.24 -6.53 -15.45
CA PHE A 51 -6.72 -5.89 -16.67
C PHE A 51 -5.64 -5.88 -17.77
N PHE A 52 -4.42 -5.44 -17.43
CA PHE A 52 -3.32 -5.37 -18.40
C PHE A 52 -2.92 -6.76 -18.91
N ARG A 53 -2.88 -7.77 -18.03
CA ARG A 53 -2.50 -9.13 -18.41
C ARG A 53 -3.55 -9.83 -19.28
N ASN A 54 -4.82 -9.76 -18.89
CA ASN A 54 -5.83 -10.69 -19.41
C ASN A 54 -6.88 -10.03 -20.33
N HIS A 55 -7.15 -8.73 -20.17
CA HIS A 55 -8.29 -8.14 -20.86
C HIS A 55 -8.01 -7.94 -22.36
N GLN A 56 -9.02 -8.20 -23.20
CA GLN A 56 -8.96 -7.93 -24.66
C GLN A 56 -8.68 -6.45 -25.00
N ARG A 57 -9.19 -5.51 -24.19
CA ARG A 57 -8.97 -4.06 -24.33
C ARG A 57 -7.69 -3.57 -23.63
N SER A 58 -6.85 -4.49 -23.15
CA SER A 58 -5.53 -4.12 -22.67
C SER A 58 -4.72 -3.50 -23.82
N PRO A 59 -3.96 -2.42 -23.57
CA PRO A 59 -3.11 -1.81 -24.58
C PRO A 59 -1.85 -2.63 -24.90
N LEU A 60 -1.56 -3.69 -24.14
CA LEU A 60 -0.38 -4.54 -24.37
C LEU A 60 -0.55 -5.41 -25.61
N LEU A 61 0.51 -5.54 -26.40
CA LEU A 61 0.56 -6.49 -27.50
C LEU A 61 0.52 -7.93 -26.98
N PRO A 62 0.07 -8.92 -27.77
CA PRO A 62 0.05 -10.31 -27.34
C PRO A 62 1.41 -10.84 -26.89
N GLN A 63 2.50 -10.36 -27.49
CA GLN A 63 3.87 -10.74 -27.11
C GLN A 63 4.23 -10.16 -25.73
N ASP A 64 3.94 -8.89 -25.48
CA ASP A 64 4.21 -8.23 -24.18
C ASP A 64 3.40 -8.84 -23.04
N LYS A 65 2.16 -9.25 -23.30
CA LYS A 65 1.30 -9.92 -22.30
C LYS A 65 1.93 -11.21 -21.77
N LYS A 66 2.64 -11.97 -22.60
CA LYS A 66 3.30 -13.23 -22.19
C LYS A 66 4.39 -13.00 -21.14
N THR A 67 5.09 -11.87 -21.24
CA THR A 67 6.18 -11.50 -20.32
C THR A 67 5.75 -10.51 -19.25
N PHE A 68 4.48 -10.07 -19.25
CA PHE A 68 3.99 -9.03 -18.35
C PHE A 68 3.89 -9.53 -16.90
N LYS A 69 4.73 -8.97 -16.02
CA LYS A 69 4.78 -9.33 -14.58
C LYS A 69 3.88 -8.46 -13.70
N GLY A 70 3.50 -7.28 -14.16
CA GLY A 70 2.76 -6.27 -13.41
C GLY A 70 3.24 -4.87 -13.80
N LEU A 71 2.44 -3.83 -13.51
CA LEU A 71 2.91 -2.47 -13.68
C LEU A 71 3.96 -2.13 -12.61
N ARG A 72 4.86 -1.19 -12.92
CA ARG A 72 5.83 -0.68 -11.95
C ARG A 72 5.15 0.39 -11.10
N TYR A 73 4.97 0.11 -9.82
CA TYR A 73 4.38 1.06 -8.87
C TYR A 73 5.44 1.58 -7.91
N TYR A 74 5.31 2.85 -7.50
CA TYR A 74 6.01 3.33 -6.31
C TYR A 74 5.41 2.70 -5.04
N PRO A 75 6.17 2.57 -3.94
CA PRO A 75 5.64 2.17 -2.65
C PRO A 75 4.46 3.05 -2.25
N PHE A 76 3.49 2.48 -1.52
CA PHE A 76 2.44 3.31 -0.95
C PHE A 76 3.06 4.23 0.10
N ASP A 77 2.77 5.52 -0.02
CA ASP A 77 3.23 6.52 0.93
C ASP A 77 2.01 7.36 1.35
N PRO A 78 1.56 7.26 2.62
CA PRO A 78 0.36 7.93 3.08
C PRO A 78 0.45 9.45 3.00
N LYS A 79 1.65 10.05 2.91
CA LYS A 79 1.81 11.50 2.78
C LYS A 79 1.22 12.07 1.49
N TYR A 80 1.04 11.22 0.46
CA TYR A 80 0.41 11.60 -0.80
C TYR A 80 -1.09 11.26 -0.84
N ALA A 81 -1.65 10.71 0.24
CA ALA A 81 -3.08 10.48 0.37
C ALA A 81 -3.71 11.61 1.19
N PHE A 82 -4.37 12.54 0.51
CA PHE A 82 -5.01 13.69 1.14
C PHE A 82 -6.47 13.86 0.70
N SER A 83 -7.23 14.57 1.51
CA SER A 83 -8.59 14.99 1.20
C SER A 83 -8.58 16.45 0.82
N GLY A 84 -9.38 16.83 -0.19
CA GLY A 84 -9.56 18.21 -0.62
C GLY A 84 -11.04 18.53 -0.81
N GLN A 85 -11.39 19.81 -0.67
CA GLN A 85 -12.74 20.28 -0.99
C GLN A 85 -12.93 20.31 -2.51
N ILE A 86 -14.07 19.83 -2.98
CA ILE A 86 -14.44 19.87 -4.40
C ILE A 86 -15.44 21.00 -4.59
N GLU A 87 -15.03 22.06 -5.27
CA GLU A 87 -15.93 23.10 -5.76
C GLU A 87 -16.61 22.61 -7.04
N ARG A 88 -17.96 22.63 -7.04
CA ARG A 88 -18.75 22.21 -8.20
C ARG A 88 -19.26 23.44 -8.93
N PHE A 89 -19.00 23.49 -10.23
CA PHE A 89 -19.48 24.55 -11.11
C PHE A 89 -20.60 24.03 -12.02
N VAL A 90 -21.61 24.86 -12.26
CA VAL A 90 -22.66 24.57 -13.25
C VAL A 90 -22.20 25.10 -14.60
N PHE A 91 -21.85 24.20 -15.50
CA PHE A 91 -21.34 24.55 -16.82
C PHE A 91 -22.47 24.65 -17.85
N HIS A 92 -22.47 25.76 -18.60
CA HIS A 92 -23.25 25.86 -19.82
C HIS A 92 -22.41 25.33 -20.98
N ILE A 93 -22.78 24.16 -21.52
CA ILE A 93 -21.99 23.43 -22.54
C ILE A 93 -21.70 24.25 -23.81
N ASN A 94 -22.46 25.30 -24.08
CA ASN A 94 -22.26 26.15 -25.26
C ASN A 94 -21.24 27.27 -25.05
N ASN A 95 -20.78 27.51 -23.82
CA ASN A 95 -19.85 28.59 -23.54
C ASN A 95 -18.39 28.09 -23.72
N PRO A 96 -17.63 28.62 -24.70
CA PRO A 96 -16.27 28.18 -24.98
C PRO A 96 -15.30 28.43 -23.82
N LYS A 97 -15.63 29.34 -22.89
CA LYS A 97 -14.85 29.62 -21.68
C LYS A 97 -14.71 28.40 -20.77
N TYR A 98 -15.57 27.38 -20.86
CA TYR A 98 -15.47 26.19 -20.00
C TYR A 98 -14.68 25.04 -20.61
N TYR A 99 -14.05 25.24 -21.77
CA TYR A 99 -13.26 24.20 -22.41
C TYR A 99 -11.76 24.46 -22.26
N ALA A 100 -11.05 23.44 -21.81
CA ALA A 100 -9.60 23.35 -21.92
C ALA A 100 -9.24 22.38 -23.06
N THR A 101 -8.26 22.77 -23.87
CA THR A 101 -7.78 21.95 -24.99
C THR A 101 -6.42 21.38 -24.63
N PHE A 102 -6.32 20.05 -24.66
CA PHE A 102 -5.07 19.35 -24.39
C PHE A 102 -4.57 18.66 -25.66
N LEU A 103 -3.27 18.79 -25.90
CA LEU A 103 -2.58 18.07 -26.98
C LEU A 103 -2.63 16.56 -26.68
N THR A 104 -2.80 15.74 -27.72
CA THR A 104 -2.71 14.27 -27.59
C THR A 104 -1.53 13.73 -28.38
N ASN A 105 -1.07 12.54 -27.98
CA ASN A 105 -0.01 11.81 -28.69
C ASN A 105 -0.42 11.38 -30.12
N LYS A 106 -1.68 11.54 -30.51
CA LYS A 106 -2.19 11.25 -31.87
C LYS A 106 -2.21 12.49 -32.77
N GLY A 107 -1.60 13.60 -32.35
CA GLY A 107 -1.57 14.85 -33.12
C GLY A 107 -2.90 15.61 -33.16
N THR A 108 -3.96 15.07 -32.55
CA THR A 108 -5.26 15.73 -32.42
C THR A 108 -5.39 16.39 -31.05
N ASN A 109 -6.14 17.50 -31.02
CA ASN A 109 -6.48 18.19 -29.79
C ASN A 109 -7.74 17.62 -29.19
N LYS A 110 -7.76 17.39 -27.86
CA LYS A 110 -8.96 16.94 -27.16
C LYS A 110 -9.45 18.01 -26.19
N ARG A 111 -10.75 18.30 -26.29
CA ARG A 111 -11.44 19.27 -25.43
C ARG A 111 -11.99 18.57 -24.19
N TYR A 112 -11.76 19.20 -23.04
CA TYR A 112 -12.27 18.79 -21.74
C TYR A 112 -13.00 19.96 -21.08
N LEU A 113 -13.97 19.67 -20.22
CA LEU A 113 -14.58 20.67 -19.36
C LEU A 113 -13.61 21.00 -18.22
N ARG A 114 -13.35 22.28 -18.00
CA ARG A 114 -12.53 22.78 -16.88
C ARG A 114 -13.41 23.21 -15.72
#